data_AF-A0A0F8VA80-F1
#
_entry.id   AF-A0A0F8VA80-F1
#
_cell.length_a   1.000
_cell.length_b   1.000
_cell.length_c   1.000
_cell.angle_alpha   90.00
_cell.angle_beta   90.00
_cell.angle_gamma   90.00
#
_symmetry.space_group_name_H-M   'P 1'
#
loop_
_entity.id
_entity.type
_entity.pdbx_description
1 polymer ?
#
loop_
_entity_poly.entity_id
_entity_poly.type
_entity_poly.pdbx_seq_one_letter_code
_entity_poly.pdbx_strand_id
1 'polypeptide(L)'
;MLVLKNNVHIRSAGISYDRPTYIQHTKNNTANSTITLTKPTTETINNNDLLIIIVMNDNSSATAQWDNSTFKPTGFTFIKTGGDGTSDSHFGIFYRIVDGSEGATVAVSAQSNSDYVGFYIHIAGANDTTPIVNQGTVTVSIGTPTTAVGVTGNADDLGIVMSAYDGADGSPFSTSSGSWVWKDNITNGAAATGVLGGFGLLEYASVNASNCQVDAPEGTINRPNRFCEYTSTSTVGLPRESRTSLAWTLSII
;
A
#
# COMPACT_ATOMS: atom_id res chain seq x y z
N MET A 1 -7.08 12.24 22.51
CA MET A 1 -6.51 11.21 21.61
C MET A 1 -7.38 11.04 20.43
N LEU A 2 -7.13 11.81 19.38
CA LEU A 2 -7.90 11.66 18.17
C LEU A 2 -7.21 10.89 17.08
N VAL A 3 -7.66 9.66 16.88
CA VAL A 3 -7.13 8.77 15.85
C VAL A 3 -7.99 8.90 14.60
N LEU A 4 -7.41 9.39 13.51
CA LEU A 4 -8.00 9.32 12.18
C LEU A 4 -7.41 8.13 11.41
N LYS A 5 -8.19 7.06 11.21
CA LYS A 5 -7.71 5.89 10.45
C LYS A 5 -8.21 5.87 9.03
N ASN A 6 -7.39 5.41 8.12
CA ASN A 6 -7.86 4.98 6.82
C ASN A 6 -7.02 3.81 6.34
N ASN A 7 -7.65 2.89 5.60
CA ASN A 7 -6.98 1.76 5.00
C ASN A 7 -6.95 1.95 3.49
N VAL A 8 -5.79 1.86 2.86
CA VAL A 8 -5.68 1.90 1.39
C VAL A 8 -5.18 0.55 0.91
N HIS A 9 -5.86 -0.03 -0.07
CA HIS A 9 -5.46 -1.30 -0.69
C HIS A 9 -4.76 -1.06 -2.00
N ILE A 10 -3.57 -1.62 -2.10
CA ILE A 10 -2.76 -1.52 -3.29
C ILE A 10 -2.70 -2.89 -3.94
N ARG A 11 -3.24 -3.01 -5.16
CA ARG A 11 -3.24 -4.27 -5.90
C ARG A 11 -1.89 -4.49 -6.57
N SER A 12 -1.42 -5.72 -6.46
CA SER A 12 -0.21 -6.25 -7.09
C SER A 12 -0.46 -6.83 -8.48
N ALA A 13 0.56 -6.78 -9.34
CA ALA A 13 0.56 -7.45 -10.65
C ALA A 13 1.21 -8.86 -10.65
N GLY A 14 1.39 -9.51 -9.50
CA GLY A 14 1.79 -10.92 -9.42
C GLY A 14 3.30 -11.21 -9.46
N ILE A 15 4.13 -10.27 -8.97
CA ILE A 15 5.58 -10.48 -8.81
C ILE A 15 5.87 -10.50 -7.31
N SER A 16 6.74 -11.42 -6.84
CA SER A 16 7.21 -11.50 -5.45
C SER A 16 7.58 -10.11 -4.91
N TYR A 17 6.74 -9.58 -4.01
CA TYR A 17 6.86 -8.22 -3.51
C TYR A 17 8.05 -8.06 -2.57
N ASP A 18 8.93 -7.12 -2.91
CA ASP A 18 9.90 -6.57 -1.95
C ASP A 18 9.39 -5.20 -1.47
N ARG A 19 8.30 -5.23 -0.69
CA ARG A 19 7.87 -4.22 0.31
C ARG A 19 7.63 -2.79 -0.22
N PRO A 20 7.05 -1.84 0.54
CA PRO A 20 7.37 -0.44 0.29
C PRO A 20 8.87 -0.30 0.49
N THR A 21 9.54 0.01 -0.61
CA THR A 21 10.98 -0.19 -0.70
C THR A 21 11.72 1.02 -0.12
N TYR A 22 11.05 2.18 -0.06
CA TYR A 22 11.55 3.34 0.66
C TYR A 22 10.48 4.33 1.12
N ILE A 23 10.74 4.95 2.28
CA ILE A 23 9.90 5.95 2.91
C ILE A 23 10.76 7.18 3.21
N GLN A 24 10.36 8.32 2.67
CA GLN A 24 10.87 9.63 3.08
C GLN A 24 9.85 10.34 3.94
N HIS A 25 10.32 10.94 5.02
CA HIS A 25 9.48 11.77 5.87
C HIS A 25 9.97 13.21 5.92
N THR A 26 9.02 14.14 5.93
CA THR A 26 9.29 15.55 6.16
C THR A 26 8.37 16.09 7.24
N LYS A 27 8.86 17.07 8.00
CA LYS A 27 8.06 17.92 8.87
C LYS A 27 8.39 19.38 8.62
N ASN A 28 7.43 20.26 8.92
CA ASN A 28 7.65 21.69 8.88
C ASN A 28 7.37 22.30 10.26
N ASN A 29 8.41 22.74 10.95
CA ASN A 29 8.33 23.25 12.33
C ASN A 29 7.69 24.65 12.45
N THR A 30 7.18 25.21 11.34
CA THR A 30 6.55 26.53 11.31
C THR A 30 5.22 26.44 10.57
N ALA A 31 4.17 27.02 11.18
CA ALA A 31 2.86 27.12 10.56
C ALA A 31 2.94 27.65 9.11
N ASN A 32 2.57 26.83 8.15
CA ASN A 32 2.62 27.14 6.72
C ASN A 32 1.41 26.54 6.01
N SER A 33 1.04 27.00 4.83
CA SER A 33 0.00 26.34 4.03
C SER A 33 0.53 25.20 3.17
N THR A 34 1.84 24.93 3.20
CA THR A 34 2.48 23.98 2.28
C THR A 34 3.59 23.19 2.98
N ILE A 35 3.66 21.89 2.71
CA ILE A 35 4.81 21.03 3.01
C ILE A 35 5.49 20.61 1.71
N THR A 36 6.83 20.59 1.69
CA THR A 36 7.60 20.07 0.55
C THR A 36 8.17 18.70 0.90
N LEU A 37 7.80 17.69 0.14
CA LEU A 37 8.25 16.32 0.31
C LEU A 37 9.34 15.99 -0.71
N THR A 38 10.38 15.29 -0.27
CA THR A 38 11.46 14.83 -1.16
C THR A 38 11.15 13.43 -1.66
N LYS A 39 11.21 13.23 -2.99
CA LYS A 39 11.01 11.91 -3.60
C LYS A 39 12.07 10.94 -3.04
N PRO A 40 11.70 9.69 -2.69
CA PRO A 40 12.65 8.58 -2.52
C PRO A 40 13.76 8.56 -3.57
N THR A 41 15.04 8.40 -3.16
CA THR A 41 16.20 8.37 -4.09
C THR A 41 17.15 7.20 -3.89
N THR A 42 16.95 6.36 -2.88
CA THR A 42 17.92 5.32 -2.48
C THR A 42 17.92 4.09 -3.39
N GLU A 43 17.06 4.05 -4.40
CA GLU A 43 16.91 2.93 -5.32
C GLU A 43 16.41 3.39 -6.69
N THR A 44 16.54 2.49 -7.66
CA THR A 44 15.98 2.68 -8.99
C THR A 44 14.46 2.61 -8.91
N ILE A 45 13.82 3.77 -9.09
CA ILE A 45 12.38 3.86 -9.29
C ILE A 45 12.12 3.64 -10.77
N ASN A 46 11.35 2.60 -11.09
CA ASN A 46 11.04 2.23 -12.47
C ASN A 46 9.74 2.88 -12.92
N ASN A 47 9.57 3.03 -14.22
CA ASN A 47 8.25 3.34 -14.77
C ASN A 47 7.25 2.28 -14.31
N ASN A 48 6.02 2.71 -14.07
CA ASN A 48 4.90 1.91 -13.58
C ASN A 48 4.95 1.54 -12.09
N ASP A 49 5.98 1.92 -11.35
CA ASP A 49 5.95 1.85 -9.88
C ASP A 49 4.93 2.86 -9.32
N LEU A 50 4.56 2.70 -8.04
CA LEU A 50 3.59 3.56 -7.38
C LEU A 50 4.26 4.48 -6.37
N LEU A 51 3.88 5.75 -6.43
CA LEU A 51 4.24 6.78 -5.49
C LEU A 51 3.03 7.17 -4.67
N ILE A 52 3.16 7.19 -3.35
CA ILE A 52 2.10 7.61 -2.42
C ILE A 52 2.58 8.77 -1.58
N ILE A 53 1.72 9.77 -1.45
CA ILE A 53 1.89 10.87 -0.51
C ILE A 53 0.80 10.74 0.56
N ILE A 54 1.23 10.77 1.82
CA ILE A 54 0.35 10.93 2.98
C ILE A 54 0.80 12.21 3.66
N VAL A 55 -0.11 13.15 3.86
CA VAL A 55 0.15 14.39 4.59
C VAL A 55 -0.85 14.53 5.72
N MET A 56 -0.40 15.14 6.82
CA MET A 56 -1.22 15.37 7.99
C MET A 56 -0.90 16.74 8.57
N ASN A 57 -1.89 17.40 9.16
CA ASN A 57 -1.69 18.66 9.86
C ASN A 57 -2.52 18.71 11.15
N ASP A 58 -2.12 19.59 12.07
CA ASP A 58 -2.82 19.87 13.33
C ASP A 58 -3.73 21.08 13.11
N ASN A 59 -4.97 20.81 12.73
CA ASN A 59 -5.95 21.85 12.46
C ASN A 59 -7.30 21.49 13.04
N SER A 60 -7.80 22.32 13.95
CA SER A 60 -9.09 22.13 14.63
C SER A 60 -10.31 22.61 13.84
N SER A 61 -10.14 23.06 12.59
CA SER A 61 -11.27 23.49 11.76
C SER A 61 -12.07 22.29 11.25
N ALA A 62 -13.38 22.48 11.11
CA ALA A 62 -14.24 21.53 10.40
C ALA A 62 -14.05 21.52 8.88
N THR A 63 -13.23 22.42 8.34
CA THR A 63 -12.99 22.49 6.90
C THR A 63 -11.94 21.47 6.46
N ALA A 64 -12.27 20.71 5.41
CA ALA A 64 -11.38 19.74 4.80
C ALA A 64 -10.10 20.42 4.29
N GLN A 65 -8.95 19.94 4.73
CA GLN A 65 -7.66 20.55 4.42
C GLN A 65 -7.18 20.26 2.99
N TRP A 66 -7.61 19.14 2.41
CA TRP A 66 -7.27 18.72 1.05
C TRP A 66 -8.50 18.28 0.27
N ASP A 67 -8.47 18.54 -1.04
CA ASP A 67 -9.50 18.15 -2.00
C ASP A 67 -8.86 17.72 -3.34
N ASN A 68 -9.70 17.24 -4.28
CA ASN A 68 -9.23 16.80 -5.60
C ASN A 68 -9.00 17.95 -6.59
N SER A 69 -9.55 19.14 -6.35
CA SER A 69 -9.61 20.24 -7.33
C SER A 69 -8.56 21.33 -7.11
N THR A 70 -8.24 21.62 -5.85
CA THR A 70 -7.52 22.81 -5.40
C THR A 70 -6.20 22.42 -4.75
N PHE A 71 -6.23 21.46 -3.83
CA PHE A 71 -5.11 21.14 -2.94
C PHE A 71 -4.38 19.83 -3.29
N LYS A 72 -4.77 19.21 -4.40
CA LYS A 72 -4.10 18.03 -4.94
C LYS A 72 -2.79 18.41 -5.64
N PRO A 73 -1.64 17.78 -5.31
CA PRO A 73 -0.40 18.01 -6.02
C PRO A 73 -0.51 17.69 -7.52
N THR A 74 0.16 18.48 -8.36
CA THR A 74 0.14 18.28 -9.82
C THR A 74 0.67 16.89 -10.20
N GLY A 75 -0.06 16.21 -11.09
CA GLY A 75 0.29 14.85 -11.55
C GLY A 75 -0.12 13.73 -10.59
N PHE A 76 -0.64 14.04 -9.41
CA PHE A 76 -1.18 13.05 -8.48
C PHE A 76 -2.69 12.89 -8.65
N THR A 77 -3.18 11.73 -8.24
CA THR A 77 -4.58 11.39 -8.07
C THR A 77 -4.94 11.46 -6.58
N PHE A 78 -6.06 12.13 -6.26
CA PHE A 78 -6.60 12.20 -4.91
C PHE A 78 -7.28 10.88 -4.54
N ILE A 79 -6.94 10.32 -3.38
CA ILE A 79 -7.60 9.13 -2.85
C ILE A 79 -8.69 9.55 -1.88
N LYS A 80 -8.28 10.22 -0.80
CA LYS A 80 -9.16 10.52 0.34
C LYS A 80 -8.55 11.56 1.27
N THR A 81 -9.42 12.22 2.01
CA THR A 81 -9.08 13.07 3.15
C THR A 81 -9.83 12.56 4.39
N GLY A 82 -9.35 12.92 5.57
CA GLY A 82 -10.10 12.76 6.81
C GLY A 82 -9.77 13.88 7.80
N GLY A 83 -10.64 14.03 8.79
CA GLY A 83 -10.66 15.14 9.71
C GLY A 83 -11.93 15.99 9.58
N ASP A 84 -12.35 16.56 10.70
CA ASP A 84 -13.48 17.44 10.92
C ASP A 84 -13.20 18.37 12.12
N GLY A 85 -14.20 19.14 12.58
CA GLY A 85 -14.00 20.12 13.67
C GLY A 85 -14.02 19.50 15.06
N THR A 86 -14.34 18.21 15.16
CA THR A 86 -14.08 17.41 16.37
C THR A 86 -12.68 16.80 16.33
N SER A 87 -12.01 16.94 15.18
CA SER A 87 -10.63 16.57 15.00
C SER A 87 -9.65 17.72 14.95
N ASP A 88 -8.75 17.73 15.92
CA ASP A 88 -7.59 18.61 15.93
C ASP A 88 -6.48 18.07 15.00
N SER A 89 -6.82 17.21 14.04
CA SER A 89 -5.89 16.79 13.00
C SER A 89 -6.62 16.42 11.73
N HIS A 90 -5.96 16.60 10.58
CA HIS A 90 -6.47 16.16 9.28
C HIS A 90 -5.42 15.32 8.59
N PHE A 91 -5.83 14.54 7.60
CA PHE A 91 -4.92 13.89 6.67
C PHE A 91 -5.42 13.93 5.23
N GLY A 92 -4.51 13.90 4.27
CA GLY A 92 -4.76 13.74 2.84
C GLY A 92 -3.89 12.64 2.25
N ILE A 93 -4.45 11.87 1.32
CA ILE A 93 -3.75 10.77 0.65
C ILE A 93 -3.85 10.96 -0.86
N PHE A 94 -2.70 10.86 -1.52
CA PHE A 94 -2.56 10.99 -2.96
C PHE A 94 -1.67 9.88 -3.50
N TYR A 95 -1.86 9.51 -4.76
CA TYR A 95 -0.94 8.61 -5.45
C TYR A 95 -0.60 9.07 -6.86
N ARG A 96 0.50 8.56 -7.39
CA ARG A 96 0.91 8.74 -8.79
C ARG A 96 1.59 7.47 -9.30
N ILE A 97 1.32 7.10 -10.54
CA ILE A 97 2.10 6.08 -11.25
C ILE A 97 3.36 6.74 -11.80
N VAL A 98 4.50 6.09 -11.61
CA VAL A 98 5.78 6.61 -12.08
C VAL A 98 5.81 6.60 -13.60
N ASP A 99 6.07 7.76 -14.19
CA ASP A 99 6.23 7.96 -15.64
C ASP A 99 7.56 8.62 -16.02
N GLY A 100 8.38 8.96 -15.02
CA GLY A 100 9.70 9.60 -15.19
C GLY A 100 9.66 11.12 -15.26
N SER A 101 8.49 11.75 -15.21
CA SER A 101 8.34 13.21 -15.18
C SER A 101 8.16 13.80 -13.78
N GLU A 102 8.28 12.99 -12.72
CA GLU A 102 8.23 13.50 -11.36
C GLU A 102 9.45 14.36 -11.03
N GLY A 103 9.23 15.48 -10.35
CA GLY A 103 10.32 16.26 -9.78
C GLY A 103 10.99 15.55 -8.60
N ALA A 104 12.18 16.04 -8.22
CA ALA A 104 12.89 15.59 -7.02
C ALA A 104 12.14 15.90 -5.72
N THR A 105 11.26 16.90 -5.75
CA THR A 105 10.39 17.29 -4.64
C THR A 105 8.96 17.52 -5.12
N VAL A 106 8.01 17.44 -4.20
CA VAL A 106 6.60 17.74 -4.41
C VAL A 106 6.12 18.69 -3.31
N ALA A 107 5.54 19.82 -3.71
CA ALA A 107 4.85 20.72 -2.80
C ALA A 107 3.39 20.27 -2.64
N VAL A 108 2.94 20.12 -1.39
CA VAL A 108 1.57 19.77 -1.03
C VAL A 108 0.99 20.91 -0.22
N SER A 109 0.09 21.67 -0.83
CA SER A 109 -0.61 22.76 -0.17
C SER A 109 -1.88 22.26 0.52
N ALA A 110 -2.34 22.97 1.55
CA ALA A 110 -3.61 22.74 2.21
C ALA A 110 -4.37 24.06 2.39
N GLN A 111 -5.62 23.97 2.84
CA GLN A 111 -6.48 25.14 3.00
C GLN A 111 -5.98 26.14 4.06
N SER A 112 -5.32 25.68 5.11
CA SER A 112 -4.95 26.52 6.24
C SER A 112 -3.48 26.42 6.63
N ASN A 113 -2.99 27.41 7.37
CA ASN A 113 -1.65 27.37 7.94
C ASN A 113 -1.65 26.52 9.19
N SER A 114 -0.75 25.55 9.27
CA SER A 114 -0.67 24.60 10.39
C SER A 114 0.73 23.96 10.46
N ASP A 115 0.97 23.12 11.45
CA ASP A 115 2.11 22.23 11.54
C ASP A 115 1.85 20.97 10.71
N TYR A 116 2.85 20.53 9.95
CA TYR A 116 2.70 19.41 9.01
C TYR A 116 3.68 18.28 9.31
N VAL A 117 3.21 17.07 9.04
CA VAL A 117 4.05 15.90 8.77
C VAL A 117 3.59 15.29 7.46
N GLY A 118 4.53 14.69 6.73
CA GLY A 118 4.19 13.96 5.53
C GLY A 118 5.17 12.85 5.21
N PHE A 119 4.64 11.84 4.53
CA PHE A 119 5.33 10.67 4.03
C PHE A 119 5.28 10.66 2.51
N TYR A 120 6.41 10.38 1.89
CA TYR A 120 6.53 10.11 0.47
C TYR A 120 7.05 8.68 0.30
N ILE A 121 6.17 7.78 -0.13
CA ILE A 121 6.37 6.34 -0.11
C ILE A 121 6.49 5.85 -1.56
N HIS A 122 7.49 5.03 -1.82
CA HIS A 122 7.66 4.30 -3.08
C HIS A 122 7.27 2.83 -2.90
N ILE A 123 6.51 2.30 -3.86
CA ILE A 123 6.03 0.91 -3.87
C ILE A 123 6.29 0.34 -5.26
N ALA A 124 7.23 -0.58 -5.33
CA ALA A 124 7.60 -1.26 -6.56
C ALA A 124 6.55 -2.30 -6.98
N GLY A 125 6.35 -2.46 -8.30
CA GLY A 125 5.55 -3.56 -8.87
C GLY A 125 4.04 -3.46 -8.64
N ALA A 126 3.54 -2.27 -8.27
CA ALA A 126 2.11 -2.00 -8.14
C ALA A 126 1.37 -2.16 -9.48
N ASN A 127 0.08 -2.45 -9.43
CA ASN A 127 -0.77 -2.43 -10.62
C ASN A 127 -0.85 -1.00 -11.18
N ASP A 128 -0.39 -0.80 -12.41
CA ASP A 128 -0.22 0.50 -13.05
C ASP A 128 -1.50 1.11 -13.64
N THR A 129 -2.59 0.34 -13.66
CA THR A 129 -3.90 0.79 -14.17
C THR A 129 -4.90 1.05 -13.04
N THR A 130 -4.85 0.23 -12.00
CA THR A 130 -5.79 0.26 -10.87
C THR A 130 -5.05 -0.01 -9.56
N PRO A 131 -4.07 0.83 -9.19
CA PRO A 131 -3.27 0.58 -8.00
C PRO A 131 -4.13 0.56 -6.75
N ILE A 132 -5.13 1.45 -6.63
CA ILE A 132 -5.97 1.57 -5.44
C ILE A 132 -7.32 0.90 -5.65
N VAL A 133 -7.56 -0.23 -4.98
CA VAL A 133 -8.76 -1.07 -5.20
C VAL A 133 -9.80 -1.00 -4.09
N ASN A 134 -9.40 -0.61 -2.89
CA ASN A 134 -10.31 -0.50 -1.74
C ASN A 134 -9.84 0.62 -0.81
N GLN A 135 -10.81 1.30 -0.21
CA GLN A 135 -10.59 2.36 0.77
C GLN A 135 -11.40 2.04 2.03
N GLY A 136 -10.72 1.98 3.17
CA GLY A 136 -11.35 1.80 4.47
C GLY A 136 -12.21 3.00 4.86
N THR A 137 -12.96 2.81 5.94
CA THR A 137 -13.71 3.90 6.58
C THR A 137 -12.76 4.81 7.34
N VAL A 138 -13.07 6.11 7.32
CA VAL A 138 -12.39 7.05 8.22
C VAL A 138 -13.03 6.96 9.58
N THR A 139 -12.25 6.54 10.57
CA THR A 139 -12.70 6.51 11.97
C THR A 139 -12.03 7.64 12.71
N VAL A 140 -12.84 8.39 13.45
CA VAL A 140 -12.47 9.42 14.42
C VAL A 140 -12.72 8.79 15.79
N SER A 141 -11.71 8.68 16.65
CA SER A 141 -11.89 8.20 18.03
C SER A 141 -11.20 9.12 19.01
N ILE A 142 -11.88 9.53 20.09
CA ILE A 142 -11.36 10.43 21.14
C ILE A 142 -10.96 9.61 22.38
N GLY A 143 -9.73 9.78 22.84
CA GLY A 143 -9.26 9.30 24.15
C GLY A 143 -8.98 7.80 24.26
N THR A 144 -9.05 7.03 23.16
CA THR A 144 -8.81 5.57 23.18
C THR A 144 -8.00 5.10 21.98
N PRO A 145 -7.00 4.18 22.17
CA PRO A 145 -6.18 3.72 21.06
C PRO A 145 -7.11 3.05 20.07
N THR A 146 -7.13 3.54 18.85
CA THR A 146 -7.98 2.92 17.86
C THR A 146 -7.28 1.69 17.33
N THR A 147 -8.04 0.67 16.99
CA THR A 147 -7.56 -0.57 16.35
C THR A 147 -7.69 -0.42 14.85
N ALA A 148 -6.67 -0.81 14.10
CA ALA A 148 -6.81 -0.89 12.64
C ALA A 148 -7.75 -2.06 12.33
N VAL A 149 -8.93 -1.77 11.79
CA VAL A 149 -9.83 -2.84 11.35
C VAL A 149 -9.20 -3.48 10.14
N GLY A 150 -9.03 -4.81 10.18
CA GLY A 150 -8.57 -5.58 9.03
C GLY A 150 -9.53 -5.33 7.87
N VAL A 151 -8.99 -5.12 6.69
CA VAL A 151 -9.80 -5.02 5.48
C VAL A 151 -9.68 -6.36 4.76
N THR A 152 -10.66 -6.69 3.93
CA THR A 152 -10.54 -7.85 3.06
C THR A 152 -9.70 -7.47 1.85
N GLY A 153 -8.54 -8.10 1.71
CA GLY A 153 -7.65 -7.99 0.53
C GLY A 153 -7.57 -9.30 -0.23
N ASN A 154 -7.08 -9.24 -1.46
CA ASN A 154 -6.69 -10.39 -2.23
C ASN A 154 -5.24 -10.75 -1.91
N ALA A 155 -4.81 -11.94 -2.34
CA ALA A 155 -3.40 -12.28 -2.36
C ALA A 155 -2.60 -11.21 -3.11
N ASP A 156 -1.40 -10.93 -2.59
CA ASP A 156 -0.48 -9.91 -3.09
C ASP A 156 -0.93 -8.45 -2.92
N ASP A 157 -2.08 -8.18 -2.30
CA ASP A 157 -2.42 -6.81 -1.94
C ASP A 157 -1.50 -6.29 -0.83
N LEU A 158 -1.26 -4.97 -0.81
CA LEU A 158 -0.66 -4.24 0.30
C LEU A 158 -1.71 -3.32 0.94
N GLY A 159 -2.00 -3.54 2.21
CA GLY A 159 -2.78 -2.64 3.04
C GLY A 159 -1.87 -1.59 3.69
N ILE A 160 -2.27 -0.32 3.63
CA ILE A 160 -1.64 0.76 4.40
C ILE A 160 -2.66 1.31 5.38
N VAL A 161 -2.31 1.33 6.68
CA VAL A 161 -3.06 2.05 7.71
C VAL A 161 -2.27 3.27 8.13
N MET A 162 -2.94 4.38 8.38
CA MET A 162 -2.30 5.60 8.89
C MET A 162 -3.05 6.16 10.09
N SER A 163 -2.38 7.05 10.80
CA SER A 163 -3.06 7.93 11.73
C SER A 163 -2.38 9.27 11.95
N ALA A 164 -3.20 10.31 12.10
CA ALA A 164 -2.86 11.68 12.47
C ALA A 164 -3.36 12.02 13.89
N TYR A 165 -2.67 12.93 14.60
CA TYR A 165 -2.94 13.36 15.99
C TYR A 165 -2.39 14.75 16.28
N ASP A 166 -2.90 15.42 17.31
CA ASP A 166 -2.53 16.78 17.79
C ASP A 166 -1.34 16.83 18.80
N GLY A 167 -0.68 15.68 19.01
CA GLY A 167 0.51 15.56 19.84
C GLY A 167 0.29 15.64 21.35
N ALA A 168 -0.93 15.88 21.86
CA ALA A 168 -1.24 15.86 23.30
C ALA A 168 -1.40 14.44 23.87
N ASP A 169 -1.53 13.48 22.98
CA ASP A 169 -2.51 12.43 23.14
C ASP A 169 -1.92 11.04 23.46
N GLY A 170 -0.61 10.96 23.66
CA GLY A 170 0.10 9.72 23.97
C GLY A 170 0.46 8.89 22.73
N SER A 171 0.81 7.62 22.94
CA SER A 171 1.16 6.69 21.85
C SER A 171 -0.11 6.05 21.30
N PRO A 172 -0.56 6.42 20.09
CA PRO A 172 -1.98 6.36 19.81
C PRO A 172 -2.41 5.19 18.93
N PHE A 173 -1.44 4.36 18.57
CA PHE A 173 -1.66 3.16 17.78
C PHE A 173 -1.44 1.93 18.63
N SER A 174 -2.46 1.05 18.66
CA SER A 174 -2.29 -0.32 19.10
C SER A 174 -2.70 -1.26 17.96
N THR A 175 -1.85 -2.23 17.66
CA THR A 175 -2.14 -3.34 16.75
C THR A 175 -2.84 -4.43 17.55
N SER A 176 -4.12 -4.28 17.86
CA SER A 176 -4.83 -5.33 18.60
C SER A 176 -5.12 -6.58 17.73
N SER A 177 -4.90 -6.50 16.40
CA SER A 177 -4.97 -7.62 15.46
C SER A 177 -3.61 -7.84 14.77
N GLY A 178 -3.01 -9.01 15.01
CA GLY A 178 -1.59 -9.33 14.80
C GLY A 178 -1.07 -9.38 13.36
N SER A 179 -1.77 -8.79 12.38
CA SER A 179 -1.32 -8.76 10.98
C SER A 179 -0.81 -7.39 10.54
N TRP A 180 -1.17 -6.32 11.24
CA TRP A 180 -0.64 -4.98 10.96
C TRP A 180 0.72 -4.79 11.61
N VAL A 181 1.69 -4.30 10.84
CA VAL A 181 3.03 -3.93 11.30
C VAL A 181 3.17 -2.42 11.21
N TRP A 182 3.23 -1.74 12.36
CA TRP A 182 3.54 -0.31 12.40
C TRP A 182 4.96 -0.07 11.91
N LYS A 183 5.16 0.92 11.02
CA LYS A 183 6.45 1.14 10.35
C LYS A 183 7.16 2.37 10.84
N ASP A 184 6.47 3.50 10.92
CA ASP A 184 7.11 4.76 11.25
C ASP A 184 6.13 5.73 11.93
N ASN A 185 6.69 6.66 12.70
CA ASN A 185 5.98 7.77 13.33
C ASN A 185 6.87 9.02 13.31
N ILE A 186 6.28 10.13 12.89
CA ILE A 186 6.92 11.44 12.88
C ILE A 186 6.12 12.35 13.82
N THR A 187 6.84 13.09 14.65
CA THR A 187 6.26 14.13 15.49
C THR A 187 6.84 15.47 15.09
N ASN A 188 5.97 16.47 15.01
CA ASN A 188 6.31 17.86 14.77
C ASN A 188 5.60 18.74 15.79
N GLY A 189 6.28 19.74 16.34
CA GLY A 189 5.74 20.60 17.41
C GLY A 189 5.92 20.04 18.82
N ALA A 190 5.47 20.83 19.80
CA ALA A 190 5.47 20.47 21.22
C ALA A 190 4.26 19.57 21.54
N ALA A 191 4.31 18.89 22.69
CA ALA A 191 3.15 18.14 23.17
C ALA A 191 1.93 19.06 23.28
N ALA A 192 0.80 18.60 22.75
CA ALA A 192 -0.50 19.29 22.68
C ALA A 192 -0.66 20.48 21.73
N THR A 193 0.34 20.78 20.91
CA THR A 193 0.23 21.84 19.90
C THR A 193 0.91 21.44 18.59
N GLY A 194 1.03 20.15 18.32
CA GLY A 194 1.91 19.66 17.28
C GLY A 194 1.38 18.41 16.61
N VAL A 195 1.49 18.32 15.30
CA VAL A 195 1.02 17.13 14.59
C VAL A 195 1.95 15.93 14.79
N LEU A 196 1.36 14.79 15.14
CA LEU A 196 2.00 13.48 15.03
C LEU A 196 1.31 12.69 13.92
N GLY A 197 2.12 12.10 13.05
CA GLY A 197 1.65 11.21 12.00
C GLY A 197 2.40 9.90 12.02
N GLY A 198 1.72 8.82 11.70
CA GLY A 198 2.40 7.55 11.47
C GLY A 198 1.59 6.61 10.60
N PHE A 199 2.22 5.52 10.20
CA PHE A 199 1.56 4.52 9.38
C PHE A 199 2.09 3.12 9.67
N GLY A 200 1.27 2.13 9.31
CA GLY A 200 1.58 0.72 9.34
C GLY A 200 1.12 0.04 8.08
N LEU A 201 1.55 -1.21 7.92
CA LEU A 201 1.31 -2.02 6.74
C LEU A 201 0.68 -3.36 7.11
N LEU A 202 -0.10 -3.90 6.18
CA LEU A 202 -0.62 -5.25 6.21
C LEU A 202 -0.29 -5.90 4.86
N GLU A 203 0.51 -6.95 4.87
CA GLU A 203 0.80 -7.73 3.68
C GLU A 203 -0.21 -8.88 3.60
N TYR A 204 -0.97 -8.96 2.51
CA TYR A 204 -1.85 -10.10 2.27
C TYR A 204 -1.02 -11.22 1.65
N ALA A 205 -0.90 -12.34 2.38
CA ALA A 205 -0.09 -13.47 1.96
C ALA A 205 -0.45 -13.90 0.53
N SER A 206 0.57 -14.05 -0.32
CA SER A 206 0.36 -14.58 -1.65
C SER A 206 -0.19 -16.01 -1.55
N VAL A 207 -1.22 -16.33 -2.34
CA VAL A 207 -1.54 -17.74 -2.63
C VAL A 207 -0.58 -18.23 -3.70
N ASN A 208 0.72 -18.15 -3.44
CA ASN A 208 1.63 -19.01 -4.17
C ASN A 208 1.22 -20.43 -3.78
N ALA A 209 0.51 -21.11 -4.68
CA ALA A 209 0.34 -22.54 -4.61
C ALA A 209 1.71 -23.09 -4.26
N SER A 210 1.83 -23.78 -3.12
CA SER A 210 3.10 -24.39 -2.78
C SER A 210 3.52 -25.21 -3.99
N ASN A 211 4.63 -24.84 -4.62
CA ASN A 211 5.37 -25.78 -5.45
C ASN A 211 6.05 -26.83 -4.57
N CYS A 212 5.50 -27.14 -3.38
CA CYS A 212 5.84 -28.39 -2.75
C CYS A 212 5.43 -29.45 -3.76
N GLN A 213 6.42 -30.23 -4.21
CA GLN A 213 6.12 -31.39 -5.02
C GLN A 213 5.08 -32.18 -4.24
N VAL A 214 3.87 -32.28 -4.79
CA VAL A 214 2.92 -33.26 -4.31
C VAL A 214 3.59 -34.59 -4.58
N ASP A 215 4.13 -35.22 -3.54
CA ASP A 215 4.68 -36.55 -3.66
C ASP A 215 3.57 -37.43 -4.22
N ALA A 216 3.80 -37.97 -5.43
CA ALA A 216 2.83 -38.85 -6.04
C ALA A 216 2.62 -40.06 -5.11
N PRO A 217 1.37 -40.54 -4.94
CA PRO A 217 1.05 -41.66 -4.07
C PRO A 217 1.99 -42.84 -4.33
N GLU A 218 2.33 -43.55 -3.26
CA GLU A 218 3.16 -44.74 -3.31
C GLU A 218 2.57 -45.73 -4.33
N GLY A 219 3.32 -46.07 -5.38
CA GLY A 219 2.87 -46.96 -6.47
C GLY A 219 2.63 -46.30 -7.84
N THR A 220 2.83 -44.99 -8.00
CA THR A 220 2.85 -44.36 -9.33
C THR A 220 4.16 -44.68 -10.07
N ILE A 221 4.07 -45.41 -11.17
CA ILE A 221 5.17 -46.14 -11.84
C ILE A 221 6.23 -45.27 -12.53
N ASN A 222 6.07 -43.94 -12.53
CA ASN A 222 6.97 -42.97 -13.16
C ASN A 222 7.47 -41.92 -12.15
N ARG A 223 8.20 -42.34 -11.10
CA ARG A 223 9.01 -41.40 -10.32
C ARG A 223 10.29 -41.08 -11.10
N PRO A 224 10.54 -39.80 -11.50
CA PRO A 224 11.85 -39.44 -12.01
C PRO A 224 12.92 -39.73 -10.95
N ASN A 225 13.99 -40.39 -11.37
CA ASN A 225 15.07 -40.82 -10.50
C ASN A 225 15.73 -39.59 -9.83
N ARG A 226 16.01 -39.65 -8.52
CA ARG A 226 16.52 -38.51 -7.71
C ARG A 226 17.92 -38.02 -8.10
N PHE A 227 18.51 -38.56 -9.16
CA PHE A 227 19.84 -38.22 -9.67
C PHE A 227 19.84 -37.57 -11.05
N CYS A 228 18.69 -37.13 -11.57
CA CYS A 228 18.68 -36.38 -12.81
C CYS A 228 18.97 -34.89 -12.53
N GLU A 229 20.24 -34.48 -12.70
CA GLU A 229 20.59 -33.09 -12.99
C GLU A 229 19.90 -32.68 -14.30
N TYR A 230 18.78 -31.97 -14.21
CA TYR A 230 18.10 -31.42 -15.38
C TYR A 230 18.59 -29.99 -15.65
N THR A 231 19.52 -29.84 -16.60
CA THR A 231 19.54 -28.65 -17.47
C THR A 231 18.28 -28.70 -18.33
N SER A 232 17.26 -27.91 -17.97
CA SER A 232 16.05 -27.76 -18.78
C SER A 232 16.25 -26.68 -19.83
N THR A 233 16.63 -27.08 -21.05
CA THR A 233 16.38 -26.27 -22.25
C THR A 233 14.96 -26.54 -22.73
N SER A 234 14.04 -25.65 -22.36
CA SER A 234 12.69 -25.60 -22.93
C SER A 234 12.79 -25.29 -24.43
N THR A 235 12.76 -26.33 -25.26
CA THR A 235 12.37 -26.19 -26.66
C THR A 235 10.90 -26.52 -26.71
N VAL A 236 10.07 -25.52 -26.98
CA VAL A 236 8.62 -25.65 -27.10
C VAL A 236 8.32 -26.57 -28.28
N GLY A 237 8.19 -27.87 -28.00
CA GLY A 237 7.79 -28.88 -28.96
C GLY A 237 6.32 -28.69 -29.31
N LEU A 238 6.07 -28.51 -30.61
CA LEU A 238 4.76 -28.37 -31.25
C LEU A 238 3.70 -29.35 -30.71
N PRO A 239 2.41 -28.98 -30.75
CA PRO A 239 1.32 -29.81 -30.22
C PRO A 239 1.30 -31.18 -30.90
N ARG A 240 1.49 -32.23 -30.09
CA ARG A 240 1.33 -33.62 -30.51
C ARG A 240 -0.16 -33.88 -30.67
N GLU A 241 -0.62 -33.94 -31.92
CA GLU A 241 -1.99 -34.33 -32.25
C GLU A 241 -2.32 -35.69 -31.60
N SER A 242 -3.33 -35.69 -30.72
CA SER A 242 -3.86 -36.93 -30.15
C SER A 242 -4.71 -37.63 -31.21
N ARG A 243 -4.24 -38.76 -31.72
CA ARG A 243 -5.06 -39.66 -32.52
C ARG A 243 -6.10 -40.32 -31.61
N THR A 244 -7.34 -39.85 -31.68
CA THR A 244 -8.51 -40.58 -31.18
C THR A 244 -8.72 -41.80 -32.08
N SER A 245 -8.57 -43.00 -31.52
CA SER A 245 -8.89 -44.24 -32.22
C SER A 245 -10.41 -44.38 -32.38
N LEU A 246 -10.90 -44.53 -33.60
CA LEU A 246 -12.30 -44.84 -33.87
C LEU A 246 -12.63 -46.29 -33.44
N ALA A 247 -13.78 -46.46 -32.80
CA ALA A 247 -14.30 -47.76 -32.40
C ALA A 247 -14.74 -48.57 -33.63
N TRP A 248 -14.32 -49.84 -33.69
CA TRP A 248 -14.74 -50.78 -34.73
C TRP A 248 -16.10 -51.39 -34.34
N THR A 249 -17.13 -51.15 -35.15
CA THR A 249 -18.41 -51.87 -35.06
C THR A 249 -18.36 -53.12 -35.93
N LEU A 250 -18.37 -54.29 -35.28
CA LEU A 250 -18.51 -55.58 -35.93
C LEU A 250 -20.01 -55.81 -36.21
N SER A 251 -20.45 -55.78 -37.47
CA SER A 251 -21.80 -56.22 -37.86
C SER A 251 -21.80 -57.73 -38.04
N ILE A 252 -22.62 -58.43 -37.25
CA ILE A 252 -22.95 -59.84 -37.47
C ILE A 252 -24.12 -59.89 -38.46
N ILE A 253 -23.94 -60.66 -39.55
CA ILE A 253 -24.99 -61.05 -40.50
C ILE A 253 -25.62 -62.36 -40.03
#